data_AF-A0A7W1QT98-F1
#
_entry.id   AF-A0A7W1QT98-F1
#
_cell.length_a   1.000
_cell.length_b   1.000
_cell.length_c   1.000
_cell.angle_alpha   90.00
_cell.angle_beta   90.00
_cell.angle_gamma   90.00
#
_symmetry.space_group_name_H-M   'P 1'
#
loop_
_entity.id
_entity.type
_entity.pdbx_description
1 polymer ?
#
loop_
_entity_poly.entity_id
_entity_poly.type
_entity_poly.pdbx_seq_one_letter_code
_entity_poly.pdbx_strand_id
1 'polypeptide(L)'
;FTQVETQLTVDKIHNVWHPQIVHDIHQQGQLGARLFVPPYMKPVEPNVPPQIVEGYTELGNHIAGEMRAAGFKGITTNSSYDAWTPARAYSHYHGGVRILSETASAKIATPLTVQAKELRSRDGYDPQKESANFGPIWRGGAWHLRDITNYMTTGAFALLTHAAANRERWLTRFYEIGKEAVRERKNGELFAYVIPHSQSVSQLQTMQKLIRILQRGGVEVDHAGPFAAGGVKYPSGTAVIRMNQPYANFAKALLEMQRYPNLRDESGHPISPYDVTAHTLSLLMGVEAEPSYAPVRTEKLTWMQTLAGGGGAETRAQSAGARLALYKSHVPSMDEGWTRWIFEQHALAYTSLGDAEARRGNLRAKYDTVLIPDQSARALLEGHRKGTMPDELTGGLGADGVKALREFVEAGGTLVCLNQASEFVAAQLKLPVRDVTADLPRTEFYVPGSILRTEMDTSHPVAKGMPRESIAWVEDSPVFEFDARDAGRVRAVARYPIDRDPLLSGWLLGGRKMWGKAALVEVTLGRGRVYLFGFRPQYRAQSLATYPLLFNAIRQAAK
;
A
#
# COMPACT_ATOMS: atom_id res chain seq x y z
N PHE A 1 -11.39 1.18 -3.09
CA PHE A 1 -12.30 2.04 -2.32
C PHE A 1 -12.97 1.22 -1.21
N THR A 2 -12.37 1.16 -0.02
CA THR A 2 -12.82 0.30 1.09
C THR A 2 -13.46 1.12 2.21
N GLN A 3 -12.83 2.22 2.63
CA GLN A 3 -13.36 3.14 3.67
C GLN A 3 -14.59 3.91 3.18
N VAL A 4 -15.57 4.10 4.07
CA VAL A 4 -16.81 4.83 3.76
C VAL A 4 -16.49 6.28 3.38
N GLU A 5 -15.53 6.90 4.06
CA GLU A 5 -15.05 8.25 3.80
C GLU A 5 -14.49 8.35 2.38
N THR A 6 -13.61 7.42 1.98
CA THR A 6 -13.08 7.38 0.62
C THR A 6 -14.18 7.14 -0.42
N GLN A 7 -15.15 6.27 -0.11
CA GLN A 7 -16.29 6.04 -1.00
C GLN A 7 -17.11 7.32 -1.18
N LEU A 8 -17.40 8.06 -0.10
CA LEU A 8 -18.12 9.33 -0.17
C LEU A 8 -17.33 10.39 -0.96
N THR A 9 -16.02 10.51 -0.71
CA THR A 9 -15.17 11.43 -1.47
C THR A 9 -15.20 11.13 -2.97
N VAL A 10 -15.12 9.86 -3.37
CA VAL A 10 -15.17 9.48 -4.78
C VAL A 10 -16.58 9.63 -5.37
N ASP A 11 -17.57 9.01 -4.73
CA ASP A 11 -18.94 8.89 -5.24
C ASP A 11 -19.71 10.22 -5.20
N LYS A 12 -19.37 11.14 -4.28
CA LYS A 12 -20.12 12.39 -4.05
C LYS A 12 -19.36 13.66 -4.41
N ILE A 13 -18.03 13.61 -4.54
CA ILE A 13 -17.23 14.79 -4.85
C ILE A 13 -16.54 14.59 -6.20
N HIS A 14 -15.59 13.66 -6.31
CA HIS A 14 -14.77 13.55 -7.52
C HIS A 14 -15.58 13.15 -8.76
N ASN A 15 -16.44 12.14 -8.65
CA ASN A 15 -17.21 11.62 -9.79
C ASN A 15 -18.44 12.48 -10.14
N VAL A 16 -18.80 13.43 -9.29
CA VAL A 16 -19.92 14.34 -9.54
C VAL A 16 -19.42 15.66 -10.11
N TRP A 17 -18.32 16.20 -9.53
CA TRP A 17 -17.84 17.53 -9.87
C TRP A 17 -16.69 17.53 -10.89
N HIS A 18 -15.95 16.43 -11.02
CA HIS A 18 -14.77 16.31 -11.89
C HIS A 18 -13.78 17.47 -11.72
N PRO A 19 -13.20 17.66 -10.52
CA PRO A 19 -12.33 18.80 -10.21
C PRO A 19 -11.13 18.90 -11.16
N GLN A 20 -10.91 20.08 -11.77
CA GLN A 20 -9.66 20.35 -12.52
C GLN A 20 -8.46 20.52 -11.58
N ILE A 21 -8.69 20.93 -10.33
CA ILE A 21 -7.67 21.10 -9.29
C ILE A 21 -8.19 20.52 -7.98
N VAL A 22 -7.38 19.68 -7.34
CA VAL A 22 -7.58 19.21 -5.97
C VAL A 22 -6.41 19.64 -5.11
N HIS A 23 -6.68 20.46 -4.09
CA HIS A 23 -5.67 20.89 -3.12
C HIS A 23 -5.68 19.94 -1.93
N ASP A 24 -4.60 19.19 -1.79
CA ASP A 24 -4.38 18.23 -0.72
C ASP A 24 -3.45 18.83 0.34
N ILE A 25 -4.01 19.23 1.48
CA ILE A 25 -3.32 20.02 2.50
C ILE A 25 -2.92 19.12 3.67
N HIS A 26 -1.62 18.99 3.88
CA HIS A 26 -1.03 18.10 4.85
C HIS A 26 -0.02 18.82 5.76
N GLN A 27 0.36 18.14 6.84
CA GLN A 27 1.52 18.50 7.64
C GLN A 27 2.62 17.45 7.55
N GLN A 28 3.86 17.93 7.51
CA GLN A 28 5.06 17.11 7.53
C GLN A 28 5.84 17.28 8.86
N GLY A 29 7.00 16.63 8.95
CA GLY A 29 7.86 16.71 10.14
C GLY A 29 8.35 18.13 10.45
N GLN A 30 8.79 18.32 11.69
CA GLN A 30 9.00 19.63 12.32
C GLN A 30 10.32 20.31 11.93
N LEU A 31 11.33 19.53 11.49
CA LEU A 31 12.73 19.96 11.38
C LEU A 31 13.24 20.09 9.93
N GLY A 32 12.36 20.04 8.93
CA GLY A 32 12.72 20.19 7.51
C GLY A 32 12.37 21.56 6.93
N ALA A 33 12.04 21.60 5.64
CA ALA A 33 11.37 22.71 4.97
C ALA A 33 10.10 23.11 5.73
N ARG A 34 9.71 24.38 5.62
CA ARG A 34 8.47 24.88 6.20
C ARG A 34 7.26 24.54 5.35
N LEU A 35 7.45 24.44 4.03
CA LEU A 35 6.42 24.03 3.09
C LEU A 35 7.04 23.27 1.92
N PHE A 36 6.42 22.17 1.52
CA PHE A 36 6.58 21.60 0.17
C PHE A 36 5.34 21.91 -0.66
N VAL A 37 5.56 22.23 -1.94
CA VAL A 37 4.54 22.24 -3.01
C VAL A 37 5.16 21.63 -4.28
N PRO A 38 4.37 21.06 -5.21
CA PRO A 38 4.90 20.52 -6.46
C PRO A 38 5.67 21.60 -7.27
N PRO A 39 6.56 21.22 -8.20
CA PRO A 39 6.59 19.94 -8.91
C PRO A 39 6.96 18.74 -8.04
N TYR A 40 6.35 17.59 -8.31
CA TYR A 40 6.72 16.32 -7.68
C TYR A 40 8.08 15.84 -8.18
N MET A 41 8.82 15.08 -7.37
CA MET A 41 10.04 14.44 -7.84
C MET A 41 9.71 13.34 -8.86
N LYS A 42 10.66 13.06 -9.75
CA LYS A 42 10.58 11.93 -10.68
C LYS A 42 10.79 10.60 -9.94
N PRO A 43 10.20 9.49 -10.42
CA PRO A 43 9.40 9.35 -11.64
C PRO A 43 7.92 9.67 -11.43
N VAL A 44 7.22 9.92 -12.54
CA VAL A 44 5.76 9.99 -12.59
C VAL A 44 5.25 8.66 -13.12
N GLU A 45 4.12 8.19 -12.59
CA GLU A 45 3.49 6.97 -13.10
C GLU A 45 3.16 7.11 -14.61
N PRO A 46 3.52 6.14 -15.46
CA PRO A 46 3.46 6.30 -16.92
C PRO A 46 2.07 6.56 -17.51
N ASN A 47 0.99 6.24 -16.79
CA ASN A 47 -0.38 6.45 -17.24
C ASN A 47 -0.95 7.81 -16.81
N VAL A 48 -0.20 8.63 -16.06
CA VAL A 48 -0.55 10.04 -15.81
C VAL A 48 -0.35 10.86 -17.09
N PRO A 49 -1.37 11.58 -17.58
CA PRO A 49 -1.22 12.40 -18.79
C PRO A 49 -0.14 13.48 -18.64
N PRO A 50 0.71 13.73 -19.66
CA PRO A 50 1.74 14.77 -19.60
C PRO A 50 1.19 16.17 -19.28
N GLN A 51 -0.02 16.48 -19.73
CA GLN A 51 -0.69 17.76 -19.45
C GLN A 51 -1.00 17.95 -17.96
N ILE A 52 -1.18 16.86 -17.20
CA ILE A 52 -1.30 16.89 -15.74
C ILE A 52 0.03 17.22 -15.10
N VAL A 53 1.12 16.63 -15.61
CA VAL A 53 2.50 16.92 -15.16
C VAL A 53 2.84 18.39 -15.35
N GLU A 54 2.55 18.93 -16.52
CA GLU A 54 2.69 20.36 -16.80
C GLU A 54 1.80 21.20 -15.87
N GLY A 55 0.56 20.79 -15.64
CA GLY A 55 -0.41 21.54 -14.84
C GLY A 55 -0.02 21.66 -13.36
N TYR A 56 0.36 20.57 -12.69
CA TYR A 56 0.80 20.68 -11.29
C TYR A 56 2.16 21.37 -11.17
N THR A 57 3.00 21.29 -12.20
CA THR A 57 4.32 21.94 -12.24
C THR A 57 4.16 23.45 -12.33
N GLU A 58 3.32 23.91 -13.26
CA GLU A 58 2.94 25.31 -13.43
C GLU A 58 2.33 25.87 -12.14
N LEU A 59 1.28 25.24 -11.62
CA LEU A 59 0.54 25.73 -10.47
C LEU A 59 1.38 25.70 -9.18
N GLY A 60 2.15 24.63 -8.96
CA GLY A 60 3.02 24.51 -7.80
C GLY A 60 4.15 25.56 -7.79
N ASN A 61 4.77 25.82 -8.94
CA ASN A 61 5.75 26.89 -9.08
C ASN A 61 5.13 28.28 -8.88
N HIS A 62 3.90 28.51 -9.36
CA HIS A 62 3.19 29.75 -9.10
C HIS A 62 2.93 29.97 -7.61
N ILE A 63 2.41 28.96 -6.90
CA ILE A 63 2.19 29.01 -5.44
C ILE A 63 3.49 29.33 -4.72
N ALA A 64 4.57 28.62 -5.04
CA ALA A 64 5.88 28.87 -4.43
C ALA A 64 6.38 30.30 -4.71
N GLY A 65 6.22 30.79 -5.93
CA GLY A 65 6.59 32.16 -6.32
C GLY A 65 5.85 33.23 -5.53
N GLU A 66 4.52 33.15 -5.50
CA GLU A 66 3.65 34.09 -4.77
C GLU A 66 3.96 34.09 -3.27
N MET A 67 4.12 32.92 -2.67
CA MET A 67 4.46 32.81 -1.25
C MET A 67 5.84 33.41 -0.94
N ARG A 68 6.84 33.17 -1.79
CA ARG A 68 8.17 33.79 -1.63
C ARG A 68 8.10 35.31 -1.75
N ALA A 69 7.33 35.84 -2.71
CA ALA A 69 7.10 37.27 -2.87
C ALA A 69 6.39 37.88 -1.65
N ALA A 70 5.49 37.13 -1.02
CA ALA A 70 4.84 37.49 0.24
C ALA A 70 5.74 37.31 1.50
N GLY A 71 7.01 36.95 1.32
CA GLY A 71 8.01 36.86 2.40
C GLY A 71 8.08 35.52 3.14
N PHE A 72 7.36 34.50 2.68
CA PHE A 72 7.44 33.15 3.23
C PHE A 72 8.78 32.49 2.87
N LYS A 73 9.27 31.61 3.76
CA LYS A 73 10.63 31.04 3.71
C LYS A 73 10.60 29.53 3.89
N GLY A 74 11.70 28.86 3.55
CA GLY A 74 11.84 27.41 3.69
C GLY A 74 10.87 26.64 2.79
N ILE A 75 10.57 27.17 1.60
CA ILE A 75 9.68 26.53 0.63
C ILE A 75 10.53 25.67 -0.31
N THR A 76 10.20 24.38 -0.35
CA THR A 76 10.82 23.40 -1.23
C THR A 76 9.87 22.98 -2.35
N THR A 77 10.43 22.74 -3.53
CA THR A 77 9.75 22.15 -4.69
C THR A 77 10.64 21.05 -5.28
N ASN A 78 10.10 20.11 -6.08
CA ASN A 78 10.87 19.05 -6.75
C ASN A 78 11.94 18.38 -5.85
N SER A 79 11.60 18.14 -4.59
CA SER A 79 12.55 17.63 -3.60
C SER A 79 12.12 16.28 -3.04
N SER A 80 10.83 16.14 -2.74
CA SER A 80 10.24 14.98 -2.09
C SER A 80 8.89 14.69 -2.74
N TYR A 81 8.32 13.51 -2.46
CA TYR A 81 7.04 13.03 -3.00
C TYR A 81 7.04 12.82 -4.52
N ASP A 82 6.90 11.57 -4.94
CA ASP A 82 6.65 11.24 -6.34
C ASP A 82 5.16 11.29 -6.69
N ALA A 83 4.87 11.19 -7.99
CA ALA A 83 3.53 10.98 -8.51
C ALA A 83 3.39 9.56 -9.07
N TRP A 84 3.92 8.56 -8.35
CA TRP A 84 3.95 7.17 -8.81
C TRP A 84 2.71 6.34 -8.45
N THR A 85 2.10 6.58 -7.29
CA THR A 85 0.94 5.78 -6.84
C THR A 85 -0.40 6.43 -7.15
N PRO A 86 -1.35 5.70 -7.79
CA PRO A 86 -2.68 6.22 -8.09
C PRO A 86 -3.53 6.39 -6.81
N ALA A 87 -3.21 5.68 -5.73
CA ALA A 87 -3.97 5.74 -4.47
C ALA A 87 -4.01 7.14 -3.85
N ARG A 88 -3.02 7.99 -4.17
CA ARG A 88 -2.94 9.38 -3.72
C ARG A 88 -3.18 10.39 -4.84
N ALA A 89 -3.50 9.95 -6.05
CA ALA A 89 -3.53 10.79 -7.22
C ALA A 89 -4.74 10.50 -8.12
N TYR A 90 -5.89 10.13 -7.53
CA TYR A 90 -7.11 9.79 -8.27
C TYR A 90 -7.47 10.84 -9.34
N SER A 91 -7.37 12.13 -8.99
CA SER A 91 -7.65 13.24 -9.92
C SER A 91 -6.75 13.23 -11.16
N HIS A 92 -5.48 12.81 -11.06
CA HIS A 92 -4.55 12.77 -12.20
C HIS A 92 -5.06 11.90 -13.34
N TYR A 93 -5.80 10.83 -13.01
CA TYR A 93 -6.40 9.93 -13.99
C TYR A 93 -7.81 10.34 -14.43
N HIS A 94 -8.34 11.42 -13.87
CA HIS A 94 -9.67 11.98 -14.13
C HIS A 94 -9.58 13.42 -14.63
N GLY A 95 -8.48 13.79 -15.28
CA GLY A 95 -8.28 15.10 -15.92
C GLY A 95 -7.96 16.26 -14.97
N GLY A 96 -7.79 16.00 -13.67
CA GLY A 96 -7.52 17.03 -12.66
C GLY A 96 -6.13 16.93 -12.04
N VAL A 97 -5.51 18.06 -11.72
CA VAL A 97 -4.22 18.06 -11.00
C VAL A 97 -4.45 17.89 -9.50
N ARG A 98 -3.57 17.15 -8.82
CA ARG A 98 -3.45 17.20 -7.36
C ARG A 98 -2.29 18.11 -6.99
N ILE A 99 -2.53 19.03 -6.07
CA ILE A 99 -1.50 19.83 -5.42
C ILE A 99 -1.37 19.35 -3.98
N LEU A 100 -0.36 18.52 -3.71
CA LEU A 100 0.04 18.22 -2.35
C LEU A 100 0.81 19.41 -1.77
N SER A 101 0.35 19.91 -0.64
CA SER A 101 1.07 20.91 0.15
C SER A 101 1.35 20.36 1.54
N GLU A 102 2.62 20.35 1.95
CA GLU A 102 3.07 19.70 3.18
C GLU A 102 3.75 20.74 4.06
N THR A 103 3.07 21.18 5.12
CA THR A 103 3.55 22.27 5.99
C THR A 103 4.22 21.70 7.24
N ALA A 104 5.35 22.25 7.70
CA ALA A 104 6.01 21.78 8.91
C ALA A 104 5.05 21.80 10.12
N SER A 105 4.90 20.66 10.80
CA SER A 105 4.03 20.53 11.98
C SER A 105 4.59 21.21 13.23
N ALA A 106 3.73 21.38 14.22
CA ALA A 106 4.08 21.67 15.61
C ALA A 106 3.80 20.43 16.49
N LYS A 107 3.99 20.52 17.81
CA LYS A 107 3.56 19.45 18.73
C LYS A 107 2.08 19.63 19.02
N ILE A 108 1.22 19.15 18.12
CA ILE A 108 -0.23 19.43 18.12
C ILE A 108 -0.44 20.95 17.98
N ALA A 109 -0.74 21.64 19.08
CA ALA A 109 -0.88 23.10 19.11
C ALA A 109 0.26 23.80 19.89
N THR A 110 1.19 23.05 20.48
CA THR A 110 2.29 23.58 21.26
C THR A 110 3.38 24.15 20.36
N PRO A 111 3.71 25.45 20.48
CA PRO A 111 4.77 26.08 19.69
C PRO A 111 6.13 25.40 19.89
N LEU A 112 6.96 25.49 18.87
CA LEU A 112 8.34 25.02 18.87
C LEU A 112 9.29 26.20 18.78
N THR A 113 10.46 26.08 19.39
CA THR A 113 11.61 26.92 19.06
C THR A 113 12.65 26.03 18.42
N VAL A 114 12.90 26.23 17.12
CA VAL A 114 13.84 25.42 16.34
C VAL A 114 15.08 26.25 16.05
N GLN A 115 16.26 25.78 16.44
CA GLN A 115 17.53 26.42 16.11
C GLN A 115 17.94 26.04 14.68
N ALA A 116 18.70 26.92 14.00
CA ALA A 116 19.21 26.65 12.65
C ALA A 116 19.93 25.29 12.55
N LYS A 117 20.73 24.94 13.57
CA LYS A 117 21.48 23.67 13.65
C LYS A 117 20.62 22.43 13.87
N GLU A 118 19.35 22.61 14.25
CA GLU A 118 18.39 21.51 14.45
C GLU A 118 17.66 21.14 13.17
N LEU A 119 17.72 22.01 12.15
CA LEU A 119 17.20 21.69 10.82
C LEU A 119 17.96 20.50 10.23
N ARG A 120 17.23 19.63 9.55
CA ARG A 120 17.72 18.37 8.98
C ARG A 120 17.42 18.32 7.49
N SER A 121 18.42 17.97 6.70
CA SER A 121 18.24 17.63 5.30
C SER A 121 17.19 16.53 5.15
N ARG A 122 16.40 16.64 4.10
CA ARG A 122 15.50 15.60 3.62
C ARG A 122 15.81 15.38 2.15
N ASP A 123 15.11 14.42 1.53
CA ASP A 123 15.30 14.08 0.13
C ASP A 123 15.25 15.35 -0.74
N GLY A 124 16.29 15.53 -1.56
CA GLY A 124 16.35 16.57 -2.59
C GLY A 124 16.63 18.01 -2.15
N TYR A 125 16.93 18.30 -0.87
CA TYR A 125 17.37 19.65 -0.45
C TYR A 125 18.17 19.67 0.87
N ASP A 126 18.93 20.76 1.08
CA ASP A 126 19.62 21.09 2.33
C ASP A 126 18.98 22.35 2.94
N PRO A 127 18.37 22.27 4.14
CA PRO A 127 17.70 23.42 4.76
C PRO A 127 18.66 24.56 5.14
N GLN A 128 19.98 24.33 5.08
CA GLN A 128 21.01 25.32 5.36
C GLN A 128 21.54 26.02 4.11
N LYS A 129 21.16 25.58 2.89
CA LYS A 129 21.70 26.11 1.63
C LYS A 129 20.56 26.41 0.65
N GLU A 130 20.61 27.58 0.03
CA GLU A 130 19.67 27.89 -1.06
C GLU A 130 20.05 27.10 -2.31
N SER A 131 19.03 26.65 -3.02
CA SER A 131 19.16 25.95 -4.29
C SER A 131 18.01 26.36 -5.21
N ALA A 132 18.06 25.95 -6.47
CA ALA A 132 16.99 26.23 -7.43
C ALA A 132 15.60 25.77 -6.95
N ASN A 133 15.57 24.73 -6.12
CA ASN A 133 14.36 24.10 -5.64
C ASN A 133 14.06 24.36 -4.15
N PHE A 134 14.93 25.08 -3.42
CA PHE A 134 14.74 25.41 -2.02
C PHE A 134 15.19 26.83 -1.67
N GLY A 135 14.28 27.61 -1.09
CA GLY A 135 14.56 28.94 -0.58
C GLY A 135 13.35 29.87 -0.56
N PRO A 136 13.50 31.12 -0.09
CA PRO A 136 14.62 31.61 0.72
C PRO A 136 14.76 30.83 2.04
N ILE A 137 15.95 30.76 2.64
CA ILE A 137 16.15 29.93 3.86
C ILE A 137 15.34 30.45 5.06
N TRP A 138 14.68 29.53 5.78
CA TRP A 138 14.17 29.77 7.13
C TRP A 138 15.24 29.38 8.16
N ARG A 139 15.82 30.36 8.88
CA ARG A 139 16.98 30.16 9.77
C ARG A 139 16.66 29.63 11.17
N GLY A 140 15.50 29.02 11.36
CA GLY A 140 15.00 28.70 12.69
C GLY A 140 14.30 29.88 13.36
N GLY A 141 13.73 29.62 14.53
CA GLY A 141 12.96 30.55 15.32
C GLY A 141 11.75 29.88 15.96
N ALA A 142 10.85 30.71 16.49
CA ALA A 142 9.56 30.26 16.99
C ALA A 142 8.68 29.79 15.81
N TRP A 143 7.97 28.67 16.01
CA TRP A 143 7.07 28.06 15.05
C TRP A 143 5.77 27.69 15.76
N HIS A 144 4.69 28.39 15.45
CA HIS A 144 3.40 28.30 16.10
C HIS A 144 2.36 27.68 15.16
N LEU A 145 1.23 27.26 15.73
CA LEU A 145 0.07 26.85 14.93
C LEU A 145 -0.37 27.95 13.95
N ARG A 146 -0.26 29.23 14.35
CA ARG A 146 -0.56 30.37 13.47
C ARG A 146 0.34 30.42 12.23
N ASP A 147 1.62 30.09 12.39
CA ASP A 147 2.56 30.06 11.26
C ASP A 147 2.12 28.98 10.27
N ILE A 148 1.77 27.79 10.76
CA ILE A 148 1.26 26.69 9.94
C ILE A 148 0.01 27.13 9.16
N THR A 149 -0.99 27.71 9.85
CA THR A 149 -2.21 28.16 9.19
C THR A 149 -1.94 29.27 8.19
N ASN A 150 -1.01 30.19 8.47
CA ASN A 150 -0.63 31.24 7.53
C ASN A 150 -0.04 30.65 6.24
N TYR A 151 0.90 29.69 6.33
CA TYR A 151 1.44 29.02 5.14
C TYR A 151 0.34 28.30 4.34
N MET A 152 -0.52 27.53 5.03
CA MET A 152 -1.61 26.79 4.38
C MET A 152 -2.62 27.71 3.69
N THR A 153 -3.10 28.73 4.40
CA THR A 153 -4.08 29.68 3.88
C THR A 153 -3.50 30.50 2.73
N THR A 154 -2.30 31.07 2.87
CA THR A 154 -1.68 31.84 1.78
C THR A 154 -1.45 30.97 0.55
N GLY A 155 -0.97 29.73 0.72
CA GLY A 155 -0.82 28.79 -0.39
C GLY A 155 -2.13 28.46 -1.09
N ALA A 156 -3.21 28.24 -0.33
CA ALA A 156 -4.55 27.99 -0.86
C ALA A 156 -5.11 29.20 -1.64
N PHE A 157 -4.92 30.42 -1.13
CA PHE A 157 -5.36 31.63 -1.84
C PHE A 157 -4.53 31.91 -3.10
N ALA A 158 -3.22 31.65 -3.09
CA ALA A 158 -2.39 31.72 -4.29
C ALA A 158 -2.89 30.75 -5.37
N LEU A 159 -3.22 29.51 -4.97
CA LEU A 159 -3.83 28.52 -5.85
C LEU A 159 -5.16 29.01 -6.43
N LEU A 160 -6.06 29.52 -5.60
CA LEU A 160 -7.38 29.99 -6.03
C LEU A 160 -7.27 31.19 -6.99
N THR A 161 -6.36 32.13 -6.73
CA THR A 161 -6.07 33.25 -7.63
C THR A 161 -5.60 32.75 -8.99
N HIS A 162 -4.67 31.80 -9.02
CA HIS A 162 -4.21 31.20 -10.27
C HIS A 162 -5.34 30.48 -11.03
N ALA A 163 -6.17 29.72 -10.31
CA ALA A 163 -7.29 29.00 -10.89
C ALA A 163 -8.31 29.96 -11.54
N ALA A 164 -8.67 31.05 -10.84
CA ALA A 164 -9.60 32.06 -11.32
C ALA A 164 -9.06 32.82 -12.55
N ALA A 165 -7.78 33.20 -12.52
CA ALA A 165 -7.13 33.91 -13.62
C ALA A 165 -6.95 33.04 -14.88
N ASN A 166 -6.75 31.72 -14.71
CA ASN A 166 -6.44 30.79 -15.80
C ASN A 166 -7.58 29.79 -16.10
N ARG A 167 -8.83 30.14 -15.80
CA ARG A 167 -10.00 29.23 -15.89
C ARG A 167 -10.12 28.51 -17.22
N GLU A 168 -9.95 29.22 -18.34
CA GLU A 168 -10.07 28.66 -19.68
C GLU A 168 -8.99 27.62 -19.93
N ARG A 169 -7.74 27.93 -19.54
CA ARG A 169 -6.62 27.00 -19.65
C ARG A 169 -6.84 25.71 -18.86
N TRP A 170 -7.43 25.78 -17.67
CA TRP A 170 -7.76 24.59 -16.87
C TRP A 170 -8.84 23.73 -17.56
N LEU A 171 -9.87 24.35 -18.12
CA LEU A 171 -10.93 23.65 -18.84
C LEU A 171 -10.45 23.06 -20.18
N THR A 172 -9.64 23.80 -20.94
CA THR A 172 -9.02 23.31 -22.18
C THR A 172 -8.12 22.10 -21.89
N ARG A 173 -7.31 22.15 -20.82
CA ARG A 173 -6.48 21.01 -20.41
C ARG A 173 -7.33 19.78 -20.12
N PHE A 174 -8.39 19.93 -19.33
CA PHE A 174 -9.33 18.84 -19.02
C PHE A 174 -9.95 18.26 -20.30
N TYR A 175 -10.40 19.11 -21.22
CA TYR A 175 -10.98 18.72 -22.51
C TYR A 175 -10.00 17.95 -23.39
N GLU A 176 -8.78 18.44 -23.57
CA GLU A 176 -7.78 17.78 -24.44
C GLU A 176 -7.35 16.42 -23.89
N ILE A 177 -7.24 16.28 -22.56
CA ILE A 177 -7.00 14.96 -21.92
C ILE A 177 -8.13 14.00 -22.25
N GLY A 178 -9.39 14.43 -22.08
CA GLY A 178 -10.56 13.59 -22.37
C GLY A 178 -10.66 13.22 -23.84
N LYS A 179 -10.40 14.16 -24.74
CA LYS A 179 -10.40 13.95 -26.20
C LYS A 179 -9.36 12.93 -26.64
N GLU A 180 -8.14 12.99 -26.09
CA GLU A 180 -7.10 11.99 -26.33
C GLU A 180 -7.46 10.62 -25.73
N ALA A 181 -8.14 10.58 -24.58
CA ALA A 181 -8.55 9.33 -23.95
C ALA A 181 -9.61 8.56 -24.77
N VAL A 182 -10.50 9.26 -25.49
CA VAL A 182 -11.58 8.64 -26.26
C VAL A 182 -11.28 8.43 -27.75
N ARG A 183 -10.10 8.87 -28.23
CA ARG A 183 -9.75 8.67 -29.64
C ARG A 183 -9.72 7.18 -30.01
N GLU A 184 -9.95 6.91 -31.29
CA GLU A 184 -9.75 5.58 -31.85
C GLU A 184 -8.31 5.08 -31.65
N ARG A 185 -8.20 3.79 -31.29
CA ARG A 185 -6.92 3.12 -31.07
C ARG A 185 -6.36 2.61 -32.40
N LYS A 186 -5.05 2.75 -32.57
CA LYS A 186 -4.31 2.36 -33.78
C LYS A 186 -3.68 0.98 -33.61
N ASN A 187 -3.38 0.32 -34.72
CA ASN A 187 -2.67 -0.95 -34.70
C ASN A 187 -1.34 -0.83 -33.92
N GLY A 188 -1.08 -1.77 -33.01
CA GLY A 188 0.08 -1.76 -32.12
C GLY A 188 -0.16 -1.04 -30.78
N GLU A 189 -1.24 -0.27 -30.64
CA GLU A 189 -1.66 0.26 -29.35
C GLU A 189 -2.48 -0.78 -28.57
N LEU A 190 -2.60 -0.57 -27.25
CA LEU A 190 -3.46 -1.38 -26.41
C LEU A 190 -4.93 -1.04 -26.71
N PHE A 191 -5.73 -2.01 -27.15
CA PHE A 191 -7.15 -1.83 -27.46
C PHE A 191 -8.04 -2.04 -26.24
N ALA A 192 -7.72 -3.01 -25.39
CA ALA A 192 -8.51 -3.33 -24.21
C ALA A 192 -7.71 -4.12 -23.17
N TYR A 193 -8.21 -4.14 -21.93
CA TYR A 193 -7.99 -5.25 -21.02
C TYR A 193 -9.18 -6.20 -21.08
N VAL A 194 -8.90 -7.50 -21.10
CA VAL A 194 -9.89 -8.57 -21.05
C VAL A 194 -9.74 -9.27 -19.70
N ILE A 195 -10.84 -9.36 -18.95
CA ILE A 195 -10.91 -10.10 -17.69
C ILE A 195 -11.76 -11.35 -17.97
N PRO A 196 -11.12 -12.52 -18.15
CA PRO A 196 -11.82 -13.75 -18.49
C PRO A 196 -12.86 -14.16 -17.44
N HIS A 197 -13.96 -14.74 -17.89
CA HIS A 197 -14.94 -15.31 -16.98
C HIS A 197 -14.38 -16.52 -16.22
N SER A 198 -14.63 -16.61 -14.92
CA SER A 198 -14.26 -17.77 -14.09
C SER A 198 -15.47 -18.59 -13.67
N GLN A 199 -15.36 -19.92 -13.81
CA GLN A 199 -16.37 -20.87 -13.31
C GLN A 199 -16.29 -21.10 -11.79
N SER A 200 -15.19 -20.71 -11.15
CA SER A 200 -15.05 -20.80 -9.69
C SER A 200 -15.84 -19.68 -9.02
N VAL A 201 -16.77 -20.02 -8.14
CA VAL A 201 -17.62 -19.04 -7.43
C VAL A 201 -16.80 -18.01 -6.66
N SER A 202 -15.75 -18.44 -5.95
CA SER A 202 -14.90 -17.51 -5.19
C SER A 202 -14.10 -16.57 -6.11
N GLN A 203 -13.60 -17.09 -7.23
CA GLN A 203 -12.90 -16.27 -8.23
C GLN A 203 -13.84 -15.30 -8.93
N LEU A 204 -15.07 -15.73 -9.23
CA LEU A 204 -16.11 -14.89 -9.79
C LEU A 204 -16.48 -13.73 -8.84
N GLN A 205 -16.58 -13.97 -7.53
CA GLN A 205 -16.83 -12.92 -6.53
C GLN A 205 -15.71 -11.89 -6.49
N THR A 206 -14.45 -12.35 -6.52
CA THR A 206 -13.27 -11.48 -6.55
C THR A 206 -13.19 -10.67 -7.85
N MET A 207 -13.45 -11.31 -8.99
CA MET A 207 -13.54 -10.67 -10.30
C MET A 207 -14.61 -9.56 -10.30
N GLN A 208 -15.81 -9.85 -9.80
CA GLN A 208 -16.87 -8.86 -9.66
C GLN A 208 -16.49 -7.71 -8.72
N LYS A 209 -15.73 -7.98 -7.66
CA LYS A 209 -15.23 -6.93 -6.76
C LYS A 209 -14.23 -6.01 -7.48
N LEU A 210 -13.34 -6.56 -8.30
CA LEU A 210 -12.42 -5.76 -9.13
C LEU A 210 -13.21 -4.89 -10.11
N ILE A 211 -14.17 -5.47 -10.82
CA ILE A 211 -15.04 -4.74 -11.76
C ILE A 211 -15.78 -3.59 -11.06
N ARG A 212 -16.36 -3.83 -9.88
CA ARG A 212 -17.03 -2.78 -9.09
C ARG A 212 -16.07 -1.67 -8.66
N ILE A 213 -14.82 -1.99 -8.33
CA ILE A 213 -13.80 -0.98 -8.01
C ILE A 213 -13.52 -0.11 -9.23
N LEU A 214 -13.34 -0.73 -10.41
CA LEU A 214 -13.10 -0.01 -11.65
C LEU A 214 -14.29 0.87 -12.03
N GLN A 215 -15.51 0.33 -11.99
CA GLN A 215 -16.75 1.08 -12.27
C GLN A 215 -16.96 2.24 -11.30
N ARG A 216 -16.68 2.04 -10.00
CA ARG A 216 -16.68 3.15 -9.02
C ARG A 216 -15.63 4.21 -9.36
N GLY A 217 -14.51 3.82 -9.96
CA GLY A 217 -13.53 4.73 -10.54
C GLY A 217 -13.93 5.31 -11.90
N GLY A 218 -15.21 5.26 -12.28
CA GLY A 218 -15.72 5.77 -13.56
C GLY A 218 -15.45 4.88 -14.77
N VAL A 219 -14.67 3.80 -14.64
CA VAL A 219 -14.29 2.95 -15.78
C VAL A 219 -15.50 2.22 -16.35
N GLU A 220 -15.71 2.39 -17.64
CA GLU A 220 -16.70 1.65 -18.42
C GLU A 220 -16.20 0.22 -18.66
N VAL A 221 -17.09 -0.74 -18.37
CA VAL A 221 -16.82 -2.17 -18.51
C VAL A 221 -17.94 -2.79 -19.33
N ASP A 222 -17.59 -3.34 -20.50
CA ASP A 222 -18.52 -4.08 -21.34
C ASP A 222 -18.56 -5.55 -20.89
N HIS A 223 -19.76 -6.08 -20.65
CA HIS A 223 -19.97 -7.51 -20.49
C HIS A 223 -20.29 -8.11 -21.85
N ALA A 224 -19.40 -8.96 -22.36
CA ALA A 224 -19.48 -9.47 -23.71
C ALA A 224 -20.14 -10.85 -23.76
N GLY A 225 -20.89 -11.10 -24.84
CA GLY A 225 -21.15 -12.46 -25.33
C GLY A 225 -19.85 -13.12 -25.81
N PRO A 226 -19.90 -14.36 -26.32
CA PRO A 226 -18.71 -15.02 -26.85
C PRO A 226 -18.06 -14.20 -27.98
N PHE A 227 -16.73 -14.02 -27.92
CA PHE A 227 -16.00 -13.28 -28.94
C PHE A 227 -14.59 -13.85 -29.13
N ALA A 228 -13.89 -13.36 -30.15
CA ALA A 228 -12.49 -13.66 -30.37
C ALA A 228 -11.68 -12.38 -30.56
N ALA A 229 -10.47 -12.34 -29.98
CA ALA A 229 -9.52 -11.26 -30.14
C ALA A 229 -8.09 -11.82 -30.14
N GLY A 230 -7.25 -11.37 -31.07
CA GLY A 230 -5.85 -11.82 -31.15
C GLY A 230 -5.67 -13.34 -31.32
N GLY A 231 -6.65 -14.04 -31.90
CA GLY A 231 -6.65 -15.50 -32.05
C GLY A 231 -7.12 -16.28 -30.81
N VAL A 232 -7.42 -15.61 -29.71
CA VAL A 232 -7.97 -16.21 -28.47
C VAL A 232 -9.50 -16.12 -28.49
N LYS A 233 -10.17 -17.19 -28.07
CA LYS A 233 -11.64 -17.22 -27.93
C LYS A 233 -12.02 -17.02 -26.47
N TYR A 234 -12.94 -16.11 -26.21
CA TYR A 234 -13.44 -15.78 -24.88
C TYR A 234 -14.91 -16.20 -24.75
N PRO A 235 -15.30 -16.81 -23.61
CA PRO A 235 -16.68 -17.20 -23.38
C PRO A 235 -17.57 -15.98 -23.03
N SER A 236 -18.88 -16.21 -23.03
CA SER A 236 -19.85 -15.25 -22.49
C SER A 236 -19.55 -14.93 -21.02
N GLY A 237 -19.82 -13.70 -20.60
CA GLY A 237 -19.57 -13.24 -19.24
C GLY A 237 -18.14 -12.73 -19.00
N THR A 238 -17.31 -12.69 -20.05
CA THR A 238 -16.01 -12.02 -20.06
C THR A 238 -16.22 -10.51 -19.99
N ALA A 239 -15.45 -9.84 -19.12
CA ALA A 239 -15.50 -8.38 -19.01
C ALA A 239 -14.41 -7.75 -19.88
N VAL A 240 -14.78 -6.71 -20.62
CA VAL A 240 -13.91 -6.00 -21.55
C VAL A 240 -13.84 -4.54 -21.16
N ILE A 241 -12.62 -4.07 -20.90
CA ILE A 241 -12.33 -2.69 -20.55
C ILE A 241 -11.61 -2.07 -21.74
N ARG A 242 -12.35 -1.34 -22.58
CA ARG A 242 -11.80 -0.72 -23.79
C ARG A 242 -10.87 0.45 -23.42
N MET A 243 -9.81 0.67 -24.19
CA MET A 243 -8.88 1.78 -23.94
C MET A 243 -9.28 3.10 -24.65
N ASN A 244 -10.35 3.12 -25.45
CA ASN A 244 -10.94 4.34 -26.04
C ASN A 244 -12.11 4.86 -25.19
N GLN A 245 -11.85 5.14 -23.91
CA GLN A 245 -12.84 5.66 -22.97
C GLN A 245 -12.19 6.71 -22.06
N PRO A 246 -12.96 7.62 -21.42
CA PRO A 246 -12.40 8.75 -20.66
C PRO A 246 -11.40 8.35 -19.57
N TYR A 247 -11.64 7.23 -18.87
CA TYR A 247 -10.84 6.80 -17.71
C TYR A 247 -9.97 5.57 -17.98
N ALA A 248 -9.63 5.33 -19.26
CA ALA A 248 -8.77 4.22 -19.68
C ALA A 248 -7.41 4.21 -18.95
N ASN A 249 -6.81 5.39 -18.72
CA ASN A 249 -5.53 5.50 -18.03
C ASN A 249 -5.62 5.06 -16.56
N PHE A 250 -6.74 5.32 -15.88
CA PHE A 250 -6.97 4.84 -14.51
C PHE A 250 -7.05 3.30 -14.50
N ALA A 251 -7.83 2.73 -15.42
CA ALA A 251 -7.94 1.29 -15.55
C ALA A 251 -6.57 0.65 -15.86
N LYS A 252 -5.82 1.23 -16.80
CA LYS A 252 -4.48 0.76 -17.16
C LYS A 252 -3.53 0.82 -15.98
N ALA A 253 -3.48 1.92 -15.22
CA ALA A 253 -2.64 2.02 -14.03
C ALA A 253 -2.92 0.90 -13.01
N LEU A 254 -4.20 0.55 -12.79
CA LEU A 254 -4.58 -0.49 -11.83
C LEU A 254 -4.40 -1.93 -12.34
N LEU A 255 -4.36 -2.16 -13.65
CA LEU A 255 -4.28 -3.50 -14.26
C LEU A 255 -2.90 -3.84 -14.82
N GLU A 256 -2.11 -2.84 -15.18
CA GLU A 256 -0.77 -2.99 -15.72
C GLU A 256 0.21 -3.42 -14.62
N MET A 257 1.18 -4.25 -14.97
CA MET A 257 2.32 -4.56 -14.10
C MET A 257 3.30 -3.40 -14.12
N GLN A 258 3.53 -2.76 -12.97
CA GLN A 258 4.44 -1.62 -12.86
C GLN A 258 5.90 -2.07 -13.07
N ARG A 259 6.66 -1.23 -13.78
CA ARG A 259 8.12 -1.31 -13.87
C ARG A 259 8.70 0.02 -13.41
N TYR A 260 8.99 0.11 -12.12
CA TYR A 260 9.56 1.34 -11.58
C TYR A 260 11.04 1.45 -12.00
N PRO A 261 11.48 2.61 -12.51
CA PRO A 261 12.82 2.76 -13.07
C PRO A 261 13.91 2.59 -12.00
N ASN A 262 14.98 1.90 -12.36
CA ASN A 262 16.16 1.76 -11.49
C ASN A 262 17.01 3.04 -11.54
N LEU A 263 16.53 4.09 -10.88
CA LEU A 263 17.19 5.39 -10.82
C LEU A 263 18.52 5.28 -10.06
N ARG A 264 19.54 5.98 -10.55
CA ARG A 264 20.88 6.02 -9.95
C ARG A 264 21.37 7.45 -9.83
N ASP A 265 22.11 7.72 -8.77
CA ASP A 265 22.82 8.99 -8.59
C ASP A 265 24.07 9.06 -9.49
N GLU A 266 24.78 10.19 -9.46
CA GLU A 266 26.00 10.42 -10.24
C GLU A 266 27.13 9.43 -9.90
N SER A 267 27.11 8.86 -8.69
CA SER A 267 28.06 7.82 -8.24
C SER A 267 27.62 6.40 -8.61
N GLY A 268 26.46 6.26 -9.27
CA GLY A 268 25.89 4.98 -9.65
C GLY A 268 25.12 4.26 -8.53
N HIS A 269 24.94 4.86 -7.35
CA HIS A 269 24.15 4.25 -6.28
C HIS A 269 22.65 4.34 -6.60
N PRO A 270 21.85 3.30 -6.26
CA PRO A 270 20.42 3.35 -6.42
C PRO A 270 19.79 4.50 -5.63
N ILE A 271 18.93 5.28 -6.29
CA ILE A 271 18.08 6.27 -5.63
C ILE A 271 16.86 5.55 -5.11
N SER A 272 16.67 5.58 -3.78
CA SER A 272 15.53 4.93 -3.15
C SER A 272 14.21 5.56 -3.63
N PRO A 273 13.21 4.75 -3.99
CA PRO A 273 11.87 5.25 -4.22
C PRO A 273 11.31 5.97 -2.99
N TYR A 274 10.53 7.02 -3.23
CA TYR A 274 9.91 7.80 -2.15
C TYR A 274 8.86 6.97 -1.40
N ASP A 275 8.11 6.11 -2.11
CA ASP A 275 7.08 5.24 -1.55
C ASP A 275 7.00 3.90 -2.30
N VAL A 276 5.91 3.15 -2.09
CA VAL A 276 5.63 1.87 -2.74
C VAL A 276 5.64 1.99 -4.26
N THR A 277 6.20 0.98 -4.91
CA THR A 277 6.45 0.99 -6.36
C THR A 277 5.45 0.16 -7.16
N ALA A 278 4.62 -0.64 -6.50
CA ALA A 278 3.60 -1.47 -7.14
C ALA A 278 2.18 -1.08 -6.74
N HIS A 279 1.22 -1.28 -7.64
CA HIS A 279 -0.21 -1.07 -7.40
C HIS A 279 -1.11 -1.87 -8.37
N THR A 280 -0.59 -2.95 -8.97
CA THR A 280 -1.34 -3.85 -9.85
C THR A 280 -2.43 -4.58 -9.06
N LEU A 281 -3.65 -4.03 -9.10
CA LEU A 281 -4.77 -4.48 -8.30
C LEU A 281 -5.28 -5.86 -8.72
N SER A 282 -5.21 -6.19 -10.01
CA SER A 282 -5.55 -7.52 -10.53
C SER A 282 -4.70 -8.61 -9.87
N LEU A 283 -3.38 -8.41 -9.76
CA LEU A 283 -2.47 -9.32 -9.06
C LEU A 283 -2.79 -9.43 -7.57
N LEU A 284 -2.99 -8.30 -6.88
CA LEU A 284 -3.33 -8.30 -5.44
C LEU A 284 -4.64 -9.04 -5.18
N MET A 285 -5.59 -8.93 -6.10
CA MET A 285 -6.88 -9.61 -5.98
C MET A 285 -6.82 -11.07 -6.46
N GLY A 286 -5.80 -11.47 -7.22
CA GLY A 286 -5.71 -12.80 -7.82
C GLY A 286 -6.67 -12.97 -8.99
N VAL A 287 -6.94 -11.90 -9.74
CA VAL A 287 -7.80 -11.87 -10.92
C VAL A 287 -6.93 -11.70 -12.15
N GLU A 288 -7.15 -12.53 -13.16
CA GLU A 288 -6.47 -12.41 -14.45
C GLU A 288 -6.99 -11.20 -15.23
N ALA A 289 -6.07 -10.40 -15.79
CA ALA A 289 -6.37 -9.26 -16.63
C ALA A 289 -5.39 -9.23 -17.81
N GLU A 290 -5.88 -9.60 -18.99
CA GLU A 290 -5.07 -9.78 -20.19
C GLU A 290 -5.09 -8.52 -21.06
N PRO A 291 -3.93 -7.96 -21.44
CA PRO A 291 -3.89 -6.88 -22.42
C PRO A 291 -4.18 -7.43 -23.83
N SER A 292 -5.09 -6.78 -24.55
CA SER A 292 -5.37 -7.07 -25.96
C SER A 292 -4.88 -5.94 -26.85
N TYR A 293 -3.89 -6.25 -27.70
CA TYR A 293 -3.37 -5.35 -28.74
C TYR A 293 -4.08 -5.53 -30.10
N ALA A 294 -5.10 -6.39 -30.14
CA ALA A 294 -5.97 -6.58 -31.28
C ALA A 294 -7.32 -5.87 -31.03
N PRO A 295 -8.01 -5.38 -32.08
CA PRO A 295 -9.34 -4.81 -31.93
C PRO A 295 -10.33 -5.79 -31.29
N VAL A 296 -10.98 -5.38 -30.21
CA VAL A 296 -12.01 -6.17 -29.53
C VAL A 296 -13.40 -5.72 -29.99
N ARG A 297 -14.08 -6.56 -30.78
CA ARG A 297 -15.46 -6.34 -31.22
C ARG A 297 -16.37 -7.23 -30.39
N THR A 298 -17.25 -6.60 -29.61
CA THR A 298 -18.19 -7.30 -28.74
C THR A 298 -19.57 -6.73 -28.93
N GLU A 299 -20.58 -7.59 -28.90
CA GLU A 299 -21.95 -7.17 -28.64
C GLU A 299 -22.04 -6.84 -27.15
N LYS A 300 -22.49 -5.63 -26.81
CA LYS A 300 -22.77 -5.28 -25.42
C LYS A 300 -23.95 -6.11 -24.97
N LEU A 301 -23.76 -6.98 -23.98
CA LEU A 301 -24.89 -7.52 -23.24
C LEU A 301 -25.41 -6.38 -22.35
N THR A 302 -26.66 -5.95 -22.54
CA THR A 302 -27.38 -5.28 -21.45
C THR A 302 -27.41 -6.28 -20.32
N TRP A 303 -26.62 -6.01 -19.28
CA TRP A 303 -26.68 -6.81 -18.07
C TRP A 303 -28.10 -6.65 -17.53
N MET A 304 -28.97 -7.62 -17.80
CA MET A 304 -30.15 -7.79 -16.95
C MET A 304 -29.61 -8.14 -15.58
N GLN A 305 -30.19 -7.50 -14.57
CA GLN A 305 -29.90 -7.69 -13.16
C GLN A 305 -30.00 -9.18 -12.78
N THR A 306 -28.93 -9.94 -12.98
CA THR A 306 -28.82 -11.26 -12.38
C THR A 306 -28.26 -11.04 -10.98
N LEU A 307 -29.23 -10.93 -10.06
CA LEU A 307 -29.17 -10.87 -8.60
C LEU A 307 -29.11 -9.47 -7.96
N ALA A 308 -30.25 -8.78 -8.01
CA ALA A 308 -30.85 -8.33 -6.75
C ALA A 308 -30.94 -9.54 -5.81
N GLY A 309 -30.20 -9.53 -4.70
CA GLY A 309 -30.13 -10.66 -3.77
C GLY A 309 -28.74 -11.27 -3.70
N GLY A 310 -27.84 -10.54 -3.06
CA GLY A 310 -26.49 -11.01 -2.78
C GLY A 310 -25.76 -10.05 -1.88
N GLY A 311 -26.43 -9.49 -0.86
CA GLY A 311 -25.72 -9.09 0.35
C GLY A 311 -24.92 -10.33 0.73
N GLY A 312 -23.60 -10.27 0.55
CA GLY A 312 -22.76 -11.45 0.53
C GLY A 312 -23.06 -12.28 1.78
N ALA A 313 -23.79 -13.38 1.60
CA ALA A 313 -23.55 -14.56 2.38
C ALA A 313 -22.19 -15.09 1.88
N GLU A 314 -21.12 -14.31 2.14
CA GLU A 314 -19.87 -14.94 2.50
C GLU A 314 -20.26 -15.94 3.58
N THR A 315 -19.86 -17.19 3.41
CA THR A 315 -20.11 -18.25 4.36
C THR A 315 -19.77 -17.69 5.73
N ARG A 316 -20.80 -17.31 6.49
CA ARG A 316 -20.68 -16.83 7.86
C ARG A 316 -20.29 -18.07 8.65
N ALA A 317 -19.02 -18.41 8.57
CA ALA A 317 -18.38 -19.16 9.62
C ALA A 317 -18.36 -18.19 10.81
N GLN A 318 -19.50 -18.11 11.51
CA GLN A 318 -19.44 -17.86 12.94
C GLN A 318 -18.49 -18.93 13.47
N SER A 319 -17.23 -18.56 13.68
CA SER A 319 -16.34 -19.33 14.53
C SER A 319 -16.82 -19.11 15.95
N ALA A 320 -18.01 -19.60 16.26
CA ALA A 320 -18.45 -19.77 17.63
C ALA A 320 -17.40 -20.66 18.29
N GLY A 321 -16.54 -20.05 19.11
CA GLY A 321 -15.53 -20.76 19.90
C GLY A 321 -14.06 -20.56 19.51
N ALA A 322 -13.70 -19.84 18.44
CA ALA A 322 -12.27 -19.57 18.17
C ALA A 322 -11.78 -18.43 19.09
N ARG A 323 -10.88 -18.73 20.02
CA ARG A 323 -10.35 -17.72 20.95
C ARG A 323 -9.16 -16.99 20.33
N LEU A 324 -9.43 -16.18 19.32
CA LEU A 324 -8.42 -15.40 18.59
C LEU A 324 -8.14 -14.07 19.29
N ALA A 325 -6.86 -13.80 19.57
CA ALA A 325 -6.36 -12.50 19.98
C ALA A 325 -5.70 -11.76 18.81
N LEU A 326 -6.02 -10.47 18.66
CA LEU A 326 -5.30 -9.52 17.80
C LEU A 326 -4.48 -8.59 18.69
N TYR A 327 -3.16 -8.66 18.61
CA TYR A 327 -2.28 -7.79 19.39
C TYR A 327 -2.43 -6.33 18.96
N LYS A 328 -2.63 -5.45 19.94
CA LYS A 328 -2.83 -4.01 19.75
C LYS A 328 -1.93 -3.24 20.71
N SER A 329 -0.80 -2.77 20.18
CA SER A 329 0.13 -1.92 20.93
C SER A 329 -0.47 -0.54 21.21
N HIS A 330 -0.03 0.08 22.31
CA HIS A 330 -0.23 1.51 22.55
C HIS A 330 0.38 2.39 21.47
N VAL A 331 1.47 1.95 20.82
CA VAL A 331 2.00 2.58 19.62
C VAL A 331 1.11 2.14 18.44
N PRO A 332 0.34 3.05 17.81
CA PRO A 332 -0.59 2.65 16.76
C PRO A 332 0.13 2.02 15.57
N SER A 333 -0.40 0.90 15.07
CA SER A 333 0.02 0.28 13.81
C SER A 333 -1.11 0.40 12.79
N MET A 334 -0.79 0.92 11.59
CA MET A 334 -1.75 0.90 10.48
C MET A 334 -2.14 -0.54 10.10
N ASP A 335 -1.20 -1.48 10.17
CA ASP A 335 -1.45 -2.87 9.81
C ASP A 335 -2.42 -3.55 10.78
N GLU A 336 -2.36 -3.22 12.08
CA GLU A 336 -3.36 -3.66 13.05
C GLU A 336 -4.76 -3.16 12.67
N GLY A 337 -4.90 -1.88 12.34
CA GLY A 337 -6.19 -1.30 11.93
C GLY A 337 -6.76 -1.94 10.67
N TRP A 338 -5.91 -2.24 9.68
CA TRP A 338 -6.32 -2.96 8.47
C TRP A 338 -6.71 -4.42 8.76
N THR A 339 -5.95 -5.11 9.61
CA THR A 339 -6.26 -6.49 10.02
C THR A 339 -7.60 -6.55 10.73
N ARG A 340 -7.83 -5.62 11.65
CA ARG A 340 -9.09 -5.46 12.36
C ARG A 340 -10.26 -5.22 11.41
N TRP A 341 -10.10 -4.29 10.47
CA TRP A 341 -11.12 -4.01 9.46
C TRP A 341 -11.48 -5.25 8.64
N ILE A 342 -10.49 -6.05 8.24
CA ILE A 342 -10.69 -7.29 7.48
C ILE A 342 -11.45 -8.32 8.33
N PHE A 343 -11.11 -8.47 9.60
CA PHE A 343 -11.84 -9.37 10.51
C PHE A 343 -13.31 -8.96 10.64
N GLU A 344 -13.59 -7.66 10.75
CA GLU A 344 -14.95 -7.12 10.78
C GLU A 344 -15.70 -7.39 9.45
N GLN A 345 -15.05 -7.20 8.30
CA GLN A 345 -15.66 -7.48 6.99
C GLN A 345 -16.00 -8.96 6.79
N HIS A 346 -15.20 -9.86 7.36
CA HIS A 346 -15.39 -11.31 7.25
C HIS A 346 -16.10 -11.92 8.47
N ALA A 347 -16.65 -11.10 9.37
CA ALA A 347 -17.32 -11.52 10.60
C ALA A 347 -16.49 -12.49 11.47
N LEU A 348 -15.16 -12.34 11.48
CA LEU A 348 -14.25 -13.11 12.31
C LEU A 348 -14.24 -12.53 13.72
N ALA A 349 -14.63 -13.33 14.72
CA ALA A 349 -14.57 -12.92 16.11
C ALA A 349 -13.11 -12.86 16.59
N TYR A 350 -12.74 -11.78 17.26
CA TYR A 350 -11.42 -11.59 17.86
C TYR A 350 -11.52 -10.76 19.15
N THR A 351 -10.50 -10.85 19.99
CA THR A 351 -10.30 -9.98 21.16
C THR A 351 -9.03 -9.16 20.98
N SER A 352 -9.06 -7.87 21.26
CA SER A 352 -7.83 -7.06 21.27
C SER A 352 -6.96 -7.43 22.47
N LEU A 353 -5.73 -7.85 22.21
CA LEU A 353 -4.72 -8.12 23.23
C LEU A 353 -3.82 -6.89 23.38
N GLY A 354 -4.05 -6.11 24.44
CA GLY A 354 -3.23 -4.93 24.76
C GLY A 354 -1.91 -5.28 25.46
N ASP A 355 -0.96 -4.36 25.42
CA ASP A 355 0.37 -4.47 26.05
C ASP A 355 0.33 -4.99 27.51
N ALA A 356 -0.52 -4.38 28.34
CA ALA A 356 -0.63 -4.74 29.75
C ALA A 356 -1.16 -6.18 29.96
N GLU A 357 -2.07 -6.65 29.10
CA GLU A 357 -2.55 -8.02 29.17
C GLU A 357 -1.52 -9.03 28.67
N ALA A 358 -0.82 -8.70 27.57
CA ALA A 358 0.26 -9.52 27.06
C ALA A 358 1.34 -9.76 28.12
N ARG A 359 1.74 -8.71 28.86
CA ARG A 359 2.71 -8.78 29.97
C ARG A 359 2.22 -9.59 31.17
N ARG A 360 0.92 -9.57 31.48
CA ARG A 360 0.36 -10.38 32.58
C ARG A 360 0.45 -11.88 32.32
N GLY A 361 0.58 -12.30 31.06
CA GLY A 361 0.73 -13.70 30.69
C GLY A 361 -0.53 -14.54 30.87
N ASN A 362 -0.33 -15.85 31.05
CA ASN A 362 -1.41 -16.85 31.06
C ASN A 362 -2.32 -16.80 29.81
N LEU A 363 -1.73 -16.48 28.65
CA LEU A 363 -2.48 -16.23 27.42
C LEU A 363 -3.23 -17.47 26.93
N ARG A 364 -2.67 -18.68 27.12
CA ARG A 364 -3.30 -19.93 26.69
C ARG A 364 -4.59 -20.24 27.44
N ALA A 365 -4.79 -19.67 28.63
CA ALA A 365 -6.06 -19.79 29.34
C ALA A 365 -7.19 -18.97 28.70
N LYS A 366 -6.88 -18.01 27.81
CA LYS A 366 -7.86 -17.14 27.15
C LYS A 366 -7.90 -17.26 25.64
N TYR A 367 -6.76 -17.56 25.02
CA TYR A 367 -6.61 -17.59 23.57
C TYR A 367 -6.10 -18.95 23.08
N ASP A 368 -6.45 -19.29 21.85
CA ASP A 368 -5.90 -20.44 21.10
C ASP A 368 -4.94 -19.96 20.02
N THR A 369 -5.22 -18.79 19.44
CA THR A 369 -4.39 -18.12 18.45
C THR A 369 -4.12 -16.68 18.88
N VAL A 370 -2.87 -16.22 18.78
CA VAL A 370 -2.49 -14.81 18.89
C VAL A 370 -1.93 -14.37 17.55
N LEU A 371 -2.47 -13.28 17.00
CA LEU A 371 -1.93 -12.63 15.80
C LEU A 371 -1.21 -11.33 16.19
N ILE A 372 0.02 -11.15 15.69
CA ILE A 372 0.80 -9.92 15.82
C ILE A 372 0.95 -9.27 14.43
N PRO A 373 0.29 -8.12 14.19
CA PRO A 373 0.37 -7.39 12.92
C PRO A 373 1.78 -6.85 12.62
N ASP A 374 1.99 -6.36 11.40
CA ASP A 374 3.24 -5.69 11.03
C ASP A 374 3.49 -4.48 11.93
N GLN A 375 4.63 -4.52 12.63
CA GLN A 375 5.10 -3.46 13.51
C GLN A 375 6.60 -3.70 13.78
N SER A 376 7.37 -2.61 13.85
CA SER A 376 8.82 -2.72 14.08
C SER A 376 9.14 -3.35 15.43
N ALA A 377 10.24 -4.10 15.50
CA ALA A 377 10.71 -4.75 16.71
C ALA A 377 10.83 -3.78 17.90
N ARG A 378 11.31 -2.55 17.64
CA ARG A 378 11.41 -1.50 18.65
C ARG A 378 10.03 -1.12 19.21
N ALA A 379 9.06 -0.87 18.35
CA ALA A 379 7.73 -0.47 18.82
C ALA A 379 7.03 -1.61 19.58
N LEU A 380 7.20 -2.86 19.13
CA LEU A 380 6.69 -4.05 19.82
C LEU A 380 7.32 -4.22 21.21
N LEU A 381 8.64 -4.03 21.34
CA LEU A 381 9.35 -4.26 22.59
C LEU A 381 9.22 -3.08 23.57
N GLU A 382 9.49 -1.88 23.09
CA GLU A 382 9.65 -0.67 23.92
C GLU A 382 8.35 0.14 24.06
N GLY A 383 7.45 0.07 23.07
CA GLY A 383 6.26 0.92 23.02
C GLY A 383 6.59 2.43 23.07
N HIS A 384 5.69 3.22 23.65
CA HIS A 384 5.99 4.63 23.93
C HIS A 384 7.01 4.76 25.06
N ARG A 385 7.99 5.65 24.88
CA ARG A 385 8.97 5.98 25.93
C ARG A 385 8.29 6.67 27.10
N LYS A 386 8.78 6.41 28.32
CA LYS A 386 8.35 7.15 29.52
C LYS A 386 8.49 8.66 29.32
N GLY A 387 7.50 9.40 29.81
CA GLY A 387 7.42 10.86 29.68
C GLY A 387 7.00 11.37 28.29
N THR A 388 6.68 10.48 27.33
CA THR A 388 6.14 10.90 26.01
C THR A 388 4.62 10.75 25.89
N MET A 389 4.01 9.95 26.77
CA MET A 389 2.57 9.68 26.88
C MET A 389 2.23 9.46 28.37
N PRO A 390 0.94 9.49 28.78
CA PRO A 390 0.52 9.03 30.11
C PRO A 390 1.09 7.63 30.42
N ASP A 391 1.50 7.39 31.67
CA ASP A 391 2.25 6.19 32.05
C ASP A 391 1.55 4.88 31.65
N GLU A 392 0.21 4.85 31.72
CA GLU A 392 -0.64 3.74 31.31
C GLU A 392 -0.57 3.39 29.81
N LEU A 393 -0.08 4.31 28.97
CA LEU A 393 0.14 4.14 27.53
C LEU A 393 1.62 3.96 27.17
N THR A 394 2.52 3.87 28.16
CA THR A 394 3.96 3.68 27.95
C THR A 394 4.38 2.22 28.09
N GLY A 395 5.47 1.85 27.41
CA GLY A 395 5.98 0.48 27.37
C GLY A 395 5.31 -0.40 26.30
N GLY A 396 6.08 -1.35 25.77
CA GLY A 396 5.61 -2.39 24.83
C GLY A 396 5.49 -3.76 25.52
N LEU A 397 5.63 -4.85 24.77
CA LEU A 397 5.68 -6.20 25.33
C LEU A 397 6.73 -6.35 26.43
N GLY A 398 7.91 -5.74 26.27
CA GLY A 398 9.04 -5.93 27.18
C GLY A 398 9.43 -7.41 27.34
N ALA A 399 10.30 -7.68 28.32
CA ALA A 399 10.75 -9.04 28.61
C ALA A 399 9.60 -9.96 29.06
N ASP A 400 8.67 -9.44 29.87
CA ASP A 400 7.54 -10.22 30.40
C ASP A 400 6.56 -10.61 29.30
N GLY A 401 6.24 -9.71 28.37
CA GLY A 401 5.38 -10.03 27.23
C GLY A 401 6.05 -11.03 26.28
N VAL A 402 7.35 -10.90 26.02
CA VAL A 402 8.11 -11.89 25.24
C VAL A 402 8.08 -13.27 25.91
N LYS A 403 8.29 -13.32 27.22
CA LYS A 403 8.19 -14.56 28.02
C LYS A 403 6.78 -15.16 27.93
N ALA A 404 5.74 -14.34 28.09
CA ALA A 404 4.35 -14.78 27.99
C ALA A 404 4.00 -15.35 26.60
N LEU A 405 4.51 -14.74 25.51
CA LEU A 405 4.33 -15.27 24.15
C LEU A 405 5.04 -16.61 23.98
N ARG A 406 6.23 -16.79 24.53
CA ARG A 406 6.92 -18.10 24.55
C ARG A 406 6.07 -19.15 25.24
N GLU A 407 5.65 -18.88 26.48
CA GLU A 407 4.88 -19.80 27.31
C GLU A 407 3.55 -20.17 26.63
N PHE A 408 2.91 -19.19 25.96
CA PHE A 408 1.69 -19.42 25.17
C PHE A 408 1.90 -20.46 24.08
N VAL A 409 2.95 -20.32 23.26
CA VAL A 409 3.24 -21.25 22.17
C VAL A 409 3.66 -22.62 22.73
N GLU A 410 4.56 -22.65 23.71
CA GLU A 410 5.01 -23.91 24.33
C GLU A 410 3.85 -24.70 24.94
N ALA A 411 2.83 -24.01 25.46
CA ALA A 411 1.62 -24.61 26.00
C ALA A 411 0.65 -25.19 24.94
N GLY A 412 0.88 -24.95 23.65
CA GLY A 412 0.04 -25.42 22.54
C GLY A 412 -0.70 -24.31 21.80
N GLY A 413 -0.36 -23.03 22.03
CA GLY A 413 -0.93 -21.90 21.30
C GLY A 413 -0.38 -21.78 19.88
N THR A 414 -1.15 -21.16 19.00
CA THR A 414 -0.71 -20.77 17.66
C THR A 414 -0.38 -19.28 17.62
N LEU A 415 0.86 -18.93 17.27
CA LEU A 415 1.26 -17.55 17.07
C LEU A 415 1.36 -17.25 15.57
N VAL A 416 0.71 -16.17 15.10
CA VAL A 416 0.76 -15.72 13.70
C VAL A 416 1.40 -14.34 13.67
N CYS A 417 2.54 -14.21 13.01
CA CYS A 417 3.29 -12.95 12.94
C CYS A 417 3.37 -12.46 11.50
N LEU A 418 3.19 -11.16 11.31
CA LEU A 418 3.19 -10.53 10.01
C LEU A 418 4.41 -9.65 9.82
N ASN A 419 5.12 -9.84 8.70
CA ASN A 419 6.20 -8.98 8.24
C ASN A 419 7.26 -8.72 9.33
N GLN A 420 7.49 -7.48 9.78
CA GLN A 420 8.52 -7.18 10.79
C GLN A 420 8.24 -7.80 12.17
N ALA A 421 6.98 -8.11 12.50
CA ALA A 421 6.67 -8.86 13.72
C ALA A 421 7.21 -10.29 13.67
N SER A 422 7.36 -10.86 12.47
CA SER A 422 7.96 -12.18 12.29
C SER A 422 9.44 -12.19 12.66
N GLU A 423 10.19 -11.16 12.25
CA GLU A 423 11.59 -10.98 12.61
C GLU A 423 11.75 -10.82 14.13
N PHE A 424 10.92 -9.94 14.73
CA PHE A 424 10.90 -9.74 16.17
C PHE A 424 10.68 -11.07 16.93
N VAL A 425 9.65 -11.84 16.55
CA VAL A 425 9.33 -13.10 17.23
C VAL A 425 10.39 -14.16 16.98
N ALA A 426 10.93 -14.27 15.77
CA ALA A 426 12.03 -15.19 15.47
C ALA A 426 13.23 -14.96 16.39
N ALA A 427 13.65 -13.70 16.52
CA ALA A 427 14.76 -13.32 17.38
C ALA A 427 14.47 -13.52 18.87
N GLN A 428 13.36 -12.99 19.38
CA GLN A 428 13.01 -13.03 20.80
C GLN A 428 12.71 -14.45 21.30
N LEU A 429 12.09 -15.28 20.45
CA LEU A 429 11.81 -16.68 20.77
C LEU A 429 12.95 -17.63 20.39
N LYS A 430 14.06 -17.12 19.86
CA LYS A 430 15.23 -17.92 19.45
C LYS A 430 14.82 -19.07 18.53
N LEU A 431 13.95 -18.78 17.56
CA LEU A 431 13.48 -19.77 16.59
C LEU A 431 14.62 -20.11 15.62
N PRO A 432 14.70 -21.36 15.11
CA PRO A 432 15.76 -21.80 14.19
C PRO A 432 15.51 -21.30 12.75
N VAL A 433 15.25 -20.00 12.60
CA VAL A 433 15.05 -19.30 11.35
C VAL A 433 15.78 -17.97 11.43
N ARG A 434 16.39 -17.55 10.33
CA ARG A 434 17.06 -16.25 10.22
C ARG A 434 16.53 -15.48 9.02
N ASP A 435 16.52 -14.16 9.13
CA ASP A 435 16.37 -13.29 7.97
C ASP A 435 17.73 -13.14 7.29
N VAL A 436 17.82 -13.55 6.02
CA VAL A 436 19.07 -13.44 5.24
C VAL A 436 19.34 -12.03 4.73
N THR A 437 18.41 -11.09 4.95
CA THR A 437 18.49 -9.71 4.48
C THR A 437 18.70 -8.68 5.59
N ALA A 438 18.61 -9.08 6.86
CA ALA A 438 18.64 -8.17 8.01
C ALA A 438 19.89 -7.27 8.08
N ASP A 439 21.06 -7.81 7.74
CA ASP A 439 22.34 -7.09 7.80
C ASP A 439 22.75 -6.44 6.46
N LEU A 440 21.89 -6.52 5.43
CA LEU A 440 22.22 -5.96 4.12
C LEU A 440 21.92 -4.45 4.08
N PRO A 441 22.85 -3.62 3.59
CA PRO A 441 22.56 -2.21 3.39
C PRO A 441 21.50 -2.04 2.29
N ARG A 442 20.68 -0.98 2.40
CA ARG A 442 19.65 -0.64 1.39
C ARG A 442 20.19 -0.38 -0.02
N THR A 443 21.51 -0.18 -0.15
CA THR A 443 22.21 -0.07 -1.44
C THR A 443 22.51 -1.43 -2.09
N GLU A 444 22.40 -2.54 -1.35
CA GLU A 444 22.56 -3.91 -1.84
C GLU A 444 21.22 -4.64 -1.97
N PHE A 445 20.33 -4.49 -1.00
CA PHE A 445 19.01 -5.11 -0.98
C PHE A 445 17.95 -4.13 -0.49
N TYR A 446 16.90 -3.92 -1.28
CA TYR A 446 15.78 -3.08 -0.87
C TYR A 446 14.51 -3.40 -1.67
N VAL A 447 13.39 -3.47 -0.96
CA VAL A 447 12.04 -3.65 -1.52
C VAL A 447 11.10 -2.61 -0.88
N PRO A 448 10.78 -1.50 -1.59
CA PRO A 448 10.00 -0.37 -1.04
C PRO A 448 8.48 -0.63 -0.96
N GLY A 449 8.01 -1.81 -1.36
CA GLY A 449 6.61 -2.09 -1.66
C GLY A 449 6.45 -2.55 -3.10
N SER A 450 6.52 -3.86 -3.29
CA SER A 450 6.46 -4.54 -4.58
C SER A 450 5.64 -5.83 -4.48
N ILE A 451 5.12 -6.28 -5.63
CA ILE A 451 4.41 -7.56 -5.72
C ILE A 451 5.40 -8.58 -6.26
N LEU A 452 5.70 -9.60 -5.45
CA LEU A 452 6.63 -10.67 -5.79
C LEU A 452 5.91 -12.00 -5.97
N ARG A 453 6.43 -12.84 -6.86
CA ARG A 453 6.00 -14.23 -7.08
C ARG A 453 6.44 -15.10 -5.92
N THR A 454 5.57 -16.00 -5.49
CA THR A 454 5.86 -17.04 -4.51
C THR A 454 5.33 -18.39 -4.98
N GLU A 455 6.01 -19.46 -4.61
CA GLU A 455 5.67 -20.85 -4.89
C GLU A 455 5.20 -21.51 -3.59
N MET A 456 3.98 -22.04 -3.60
CA MET A 456 3.28 -22.61 -2.45
C MET A 456 3.52 -24.12 -2.35
N ASP A 457 3.74 -24.61 -1.13
CA ASP A 457 3.57 -26.03 -0.78
C ASP A 457 2.07 -26.30 -0.55
N THR A 458 1.34 -26.63 -1.62
CA THR A 458 -0.12 -26.84 -1.56
C THR A 458 -0.55 -28.07 -0.75
N SER A 459 0.39 -28.91 -0.32
CA SER A 459 0.12 -29.99 0.65
C SER A 459 0.07 -29.49 2.10
N HIS A 460 0.58 -28.28 2.36
CA HIS A 460 0.56 -27.66 3.67
C HIS A 460 -0.85 -27.17 4.03
N PRO A 461 -1.38 -27.44 5.24
CA PRO A 461 -2.73 -26.99 5.64
C PRO A 461 -2.98 -25.49 5.48
N VAL A 462 -1.96 -24.66 5.74
CA VAL A 462 -2.02 -23.20 5.53
C VAL A 462 -2.19 -22.80 4.05
N ALA A 463 -1.57 -23.54 3.12
CA ALA A 463 -1.69 -23.28 1.69
C ALA A 463 -2.89 -24.02 1.04
N LYS A 464 -3.78 -24.60 1.84
CA LYS A 464 -4.95 -25.32 1.32
C LYS A 464 -5.82 -24.36 0.48
N GLY A 465 -6.08 -24.77 -0.77
CA GLY A 465 -6.88 -24.00 -1.73
C GLY A 465 -6.11 -22.88 -2.45
N MET A 466 -4.81 -22.72 -2.17
CA MET A 466 -3.95 -21.82 -2.91
C MET A 466 -3.51 -22.46 -4.24
N PRO A 467 -3.32 -21.68 -5.31
CA PRO A 467 -2.58 -22.11 -6.48
C PRO A 467 -1.11 -22.40 -6.13
N ARG A 468 -0.42 -23.20 -6.96
CA ARG A 468 1.01 -23.49 -6.77
C ARG A 468 1.87 -22.23 -6.86
N GLU A 469 1.52 -21.29 -7.73
CA GLU A 469 2.13 -19.97 -7.77
C GLU A 469 1.13 -18.92 -7.29
N SER A 470 1.58 -18.03 -6.41
CA SER A 470 0.81 -16.91 -5.90
C SER A 470 1.70 -15.66 -5.79
N ILE A 471 1.21 -14.64 -5.11
CA ILE A 471 1.87 -13.35 -4.93
C ILE A 471 2.20 -13.11 -3.46
N ALA A 472 3.12 -12.19 -3.20
CA ALA A 472 3.39 -11.63 -1.88
C ALA A 472 3.55 -10.11 -2.02
N TRP A 473 2.91 -9.34 -1.13
CA TRP A 473 3.21 -7.92 -0.98
C TRP A 473 4.42 -7.74 -0.06
N VAL A 474 5.54 -7.33 -0.64
CA VAL A 474 6.84 -7.26 0.04
C VAL A 474 7.24 -5.79 0.20
N GLU A 475 7.44 -5.38 1.45
CA GLU A 475 7.72 -4.01 1.90
C GLU A 475 8.49 -4.10 3.21
N ASP A 476 9.80 -3.83 3.15
CA ASP A 476 10.73 -4.02 4.28
C ASP A 476 10.50 -5.38 5.00
N SER A 477 10.36 -6.46 4.21
CA SER A 477 9.96 -7.77 4.70
C SER A 477 11.14 -8.72 4.91
N PRO A 478 11.13 -9.55 5.97
CA PRO A 478 12.18 -10.53 6.18
C PRO A 478 12.12 -11.68 5.17
N VAL A 479 13.28 -12.25 4.86
CA VAL A 479 13.44 -13.38 3.94
C VAL A 479 14.06 -14.55 4.68
N PHE A 480 13.28 -15.63 4.88
CA PHE A 480 13.66 -16.66 5.82
C PHE A 480 14.57 -17.74 5.22
N GLU A 481 15.56 -18.14 6.01
CA GLU A 481 16.35 -19.35 5.82
C GLU A 481 16.44 -20.15 7.13
N PHE A 482 16.57 -21.47 7.00
CA PHE A 482 16.74 -22.40 8.10
C PHE A 482 17.59 -23.60 7.64
N ASP A 483 18.29 -24.22 8.59
CA ASP A 483 19.18 -25.34 8.32
C ASP A 483 18.39 -26.63 8.04
N ALA A 484 18.94 -27.53 7.22
CA ALA A 484 18.33 -28.83 6.94
C ALA A 484 18.11 -29.69 8.21
N ARG A 485 18.97 -29.51 9.23
CA ARG A 485 18.82 -30.19 10.53
C ARG A 485 17.53 -29.80 11.27
N ASP A 486 16.97 -28.64 10.96
CA ASP A 486 15.75 -28.12 11.56
C ASP A 486 14.50 -28.49 10.76
N ALA A 487 14.60 -29.27 9.68
CA ALA A 487 13.45 -29.66 8.84
C ALA A 487 12.34 -30.43 9.57
N GLY A 488 12.63 -31.04 10.73
CA GLY A 488 11.61 -31.65 11.60
C GLY A 488 10.86 -30.63 12.48
N ARG A 489 11.36 -29.39 12.57
CA ARG A 489 10.79 -28.30 13.38
C ARG A 489 10.33 -27.11 12.55
N VAL A 490 10.89 -26.93 11.34
CA VAL A 490 10.60 -25.81 10.45
C VAL A 490 10.16 -26.34 9.10
N ARG A 491 9.03 -25.83 8.60
CA ARG A 491 8.53 -26.14 7.27
C ARG A 491 8.25 -24.86 6.50
N ALA A 492 8.79 -24.75 5.30
CA ALA A 492 8.42 -23.67 4.39
C ALA A 492 7.04 -23.94 3.79
N VAL A 493 6.13 -22.98 3.93
CA VAL A 493 4.79 -23.00 3.33
C VAL A 493 4.83 -22.31 1.96
N ALA A 494 5.64 -21.26 1.83
CA ALA A 494 5.86 -20.53 0.60
C ALA A 494 7.35 -20.21 0.43
N ARG A 495 7.84 -20.28 -0.81
CA ARG A 495 9.20 -19.88 -1.20
C ARG A 495 9.18 -18.87 -2.33
N TYR A 496 10.23 -18.07 -2.46
CA TYR A 496 10.49 -17.37 -3.71
C TYR A 496 11.07 -18.35 -4.73
N PRO A 497 10.77 -18.18 -6.04
CA PRO A 497 11.34 -19.01 -7.09
C PRO A 497 12.86 -19.10 -7.00
N ILE A 498 13.42 -20.28 -7.30
CA ILE A 498 14.87 -20.51 -7.27
C ILE A 498 15.55 -20.20 -8.61
N ASP A 499 14.78 -20.20 -9.69
CA ASP A 499 15.26 -20.22 -11.07
C ASP A 499 15.00 -18.91 -11.85
N ARG A 500 14.31 -17.94 -11.24
CA ARG A 500 13.91 -16.70 -11.90
C ARG A 500 13.71 -15.54 -10.92
N ASP A 501 13.68 -14.33 -11.47
CA ASP A 501 13.37 -13.12 -10.73
C ASP A 501 11.96 -13.20 -10.11
N PRO A 502 11.80 -13.01 -8.78
CA PRO A 502 10.50 -12.99 -8.16
C PRO A 502 9.69 -11.72 -8.49
N LEU A 503 10.26 -10.64 -9.03
CA LEU A 503 9.52 -9.40 -9.28
C LEU A 503 8.40 -9.57 -10.32
N LEU A 504 7.14 -9.30 -9.92
CA LEU A 504 5.99 -9.22 -10.81
C LEU A 504 5.65 -7.78 -11.17
N SER A 505 5.64 -6.91 -10.17
CA SER A 505 5.26 -5.50 -10.32
C SER A 505 5.98 -4.65 -9.28
N GLY A 506 6.51 -3.50 -9.70
CA GLY A 506 7.23 -2.54 -8.87
C GLY A 506 8.74 -2.50 -9.15
N TRP A 507 9.53 -2.49 -8.08
CA TRP A 507 10.99 -2.48 -8.10
C TRP A 507 11.59 -3.42 -7.04
N LEU A 508 12.71 -4.04 -7.38
CA LEU A 508 13.42 -4.95 -6.50
C LEU A 508 14.92 -4.77 -6.70
N LEU A 509 15.62 -4.35 -5.64
CA LEU A 509 17.07 -4.33 -5.61
C LEU A 509 17.59 -5.57 -4.89
N GLY A 510 18.54 -6.28 -5.49
CA GLY A 510 19.17 -7.45 -4.86
C GLY A 510 18.35 -8.74 -4.89
N GLY A 511 17.37 -8.88 -5.80
CA GLY A 511 16.40 -9.99 -5.81
C GLY A 511 16.98 -11.42 -5.77
N ARG A 512 18.21 -11.63 -6.27
CA ARG A 512 18.91 -12.93 -6.19
C ARG A 512 19.11 -13.42 -4.74
N LYS A 513 19.17 -12.52 -3.76
CA LYS A 513 19.28 -12.90 -2.33
C LYS A 513 18.06 -13.66 -1.83
N MET A 514 16.92 -13.53 -2.52
CA MET A 514 15.66 -14.17 -2.16
C MET A 514 15.47 -15.55 -2.78
N TRP A 515 16.25 -15.91 -3.80
CA TRP A 515 15.99 -17.09 -4.63
C TRP A 515 15.99 -18.39 -3.81
N GLY A 516 14.90 -19.16 -3.89
CA GLY A 516 14.68 -20.41 -3.14
C GLY A 516 14.46 -20.24 -1.63
N LYS A 517 14.60 -19.02 -1.08
CA LYS A 517 14.37 -18.72 0.34
C LYS A 517 12.88 -18.72 0.66
N ALA A 518 12.55 -18.88 1.94
CA ALA A 518 11.17 -18.98 2.37
C ALA A 518 10.53 -17.60 2.58
N ALA A 519 9.32 -17.43 2.05
CA ALA A 519 8.47 -16.25 2.24
C ALA A 519 7.46 -16.46 3.39
N LEU A 520 7.13 -17.71 3.71
CA LEU A 520 6.27 -18.09 4.84
C LEU A 520 6.78 -19.40 5.42
N VAL A 521 6.98 -19.44 6.73
CA VAL A 521 7.41 -20.65 7.46
C VAL A 521 6.48 -20.96 8.63
N GLU A 522 6.29 -22.26 8.87
CA GLU A 522 5.77 -22.81 10.12
C GLU A 522 6.96 -23.25 10.98
N VAL A 523 6.96 -22.90 12.27
CA VAL A 523 7.95 -23.34 13.26
C VAL A 523 7.24 -24.00 14.44
N THR A 524 7.59 -25.24 14.74
CA THR A 524 7.12 -25.96 15.94
C THR A 524 7.94 -25.53 17.17
N LEU A 525 7.25 -25.12 18.23
CA LEU A 525 7.84 -24.75 19.52
C LEU A 525 6.99 -25.32 20.67
N GLY A 526 7.59 -26.23 21.45
CA GLY A 526 6.86 -26.99 22.46
C GLY A 526 5.70 -27.78 21.82
N ARG A 527 4.48 -27.60 22.33
CA ARG A 527 3.27 -28.22 21.76
C ARG A 527 2.56 -27.36 20.72
N GLY A 528 2.99 -26.11 20.55
CA GLY A 528 2.37 -25.14 19.66
C GLY A 528 3.18 -24.90 18.40
N ARG A 529 2.79 -23.85 17.68
CA ARG A 529 3.39 -23.49 16.40
C ARG A 529 3.42 -21.98 16.20
N VAL A 530 4.37 -21.51 15.42
CA VAL A 530 4.54 -20.12 15.01
C VAL A 530 4.52 -20.03 13.49
N TYR A 531 3.63 -19.20 12.94
CA TYR A 531 3.63 -18.85 11.53
C TYR A 531 4.30 -17.49 11.36
N LEU A 532 5.35 -17.46 10.54
CA LEU A 532 6.12 -16.26 10.25
C LEU A 532 5.91 -15.87 8.79
N PHE A 533 5.13 -14.83 8.55
CA PHE A 533 4.94 -14.26 7.22
C PHE A 533 6.05 -13.24 6.95
N GLY A 534 6.82 -13.47 5.89
CA GLY A 534 7.84 -12.56 5.35
C GLY A 534 7.25 -11.61 4.30
N PHE A 535 5.99 -11.23 4.52
CA PHE A 535 5.19 -10.32 3.71
C PHE A 535 3.91 -9.97 4.48
N ARG A 536 3.12 -9.02 3.96
CA ARG A 536 1.83 -8.62 4.53
C ARG A 536 0.69 -9.31 3.76
N PRO A 537 0.15 -10.46 4.23
CA PRO A 537 -0.82 -11.23 3.46
C PRO A 537 -2.16 -10.50 3.28
N GLN A 538 -2.40 -9.45 4.06
CA GLN A 538 -3.62 -8.67 4.02
C GLN A 538 -3.39 -7.18 3.69
N TYR A 539 -2.21 -6.84 3.15
CA TYR A 539 -1.77 -5.47 2.88
C TYR A 539 -2.91 -4.52 2.46
N ARG A 540 -3.21 -3.55 3.33
CA ARG A 540 -4.23 -2.50 3.17
C ARG A 540 -5.60 -2.99 2.68
N ALA A 541 -5.94 -4.24 3.02
CA ALA A 541 -7.09 -4.97 2.54
C ALA A 541 -7.22 -5.11 1.01
N GLN A 542 -6.09 -5.11 0.30
CA GLN A 542 -6.02 -5.21 -1.16
C GLN A 542 -5.60 -6.60 -1.63
N SER A 543 -4.76 -7.29 -0.85
CA SER A 543 -4.16 -8.59 -1.21
C SER A 543 -5.10 -9.78 -1.01
N LEU A 544 -6.30 -9.76 -1.63
CA LEU A 544 -7.27 -10.85 -1.52
C LEU A 544 -6.69 -12.20 -1.98
N ALA A 545 -5.72 -12.19 -2.90
CA ALA A 545 -5.01 -13.38 -3.36
C ALA A 545 -4.34 -14.16 -2.21
N THR A 546 -3.94 -13.49 -1.14
CA THR A 546 -3.19 -14.08 -0.02
C THR A 546 -4.00 -14.17 1.28
N TYR A 547 -5.26 -13.71 1.30
CA TYR A 547 -6.14 -13.87 2.46
C TYR A 547 -6.31 -15.33 2.90
N PRO A 548 -6.43 -16.33 2.00
CA PRO A 548 -6.58 -17.71 2.42
C PRO A 548 -5.40 -18.19 3.29
N LEU A 549 -4.17 -17.74 3.01
CA LEU A 549 -3.01 -18.08 3.85
C LEU A 549 -3.18 -17.58 5.29
N LEU A 550 -3.60 -16.32 5.45
CA LEU A 550 -3.83 -15.71 6.75
C LEU A 550 -4.94 -16.44 7.51
N PHE A 551 -6.09 -16.63 6.89
CA PHE A 551 -7.23 -17.28 7.53
C PHE A 551 -6.97 -18.76 7.84
N ASN A 552 -6.27 -19.48 6.96
CA ASN A 552 -5.89 -20.86 7.23
C ASN A 552 -4.92 -20.94 8.40
N ALA A 553 -3.91 -20.06 8.48
CA ALA A 553 -2.96 -20.01 9.60
C ALA A 553 -3.67 -19.74 10.94
N ILE A 554 -4.61 -18.79 10.97
CA ILE A 554 -5.45 -18.51 12.15
C ILE A 554 -6.24 -19.74 12.58
N ARG A 555 -6.76 -20.51 11.62
CA ARG A 555 -7.58 -21.71 11.86
C ARG A 555 -6.78 -22.96 12.23
N GLN A 556 -5.45 -22.96 12.10
CA GLN A 556 -4.59 -24.08 12.54
C GLN A 556 -4.41 -24.13 14.08
N ALA A 557 -5.29 -23.50 14.86
CA ALA A 557 -5.33 -23.64 16.32
C ALA A 557 -5.18 -25.13 16.67
N ALA A 558 -4.22 -25.46 17.53
CA ALA A 558 -3.92 -26.85 17.86
C ALA A 558 -5.19 -27.54 18.38
N LYS A 559 -5.62 -28.59 17.66
CA LYS A 559 -6.64 -29.52 18.15
C LYS A 559 -6.12 -30.30 19.34
#